data_AF-A0A8S2T5V6-F1
#
_entry.id   AF-A0A8S2T5V6-F1
#
_cell.length_a   1.000
_cell.length_b   1.000
_cell.length_c   1.000
_cell.angle_alpha   90.00
_cell.angle_beta   90.00
_cell.angle_gamma   90.00
#
_symmetry.space_group_name_H-M   'P 1'
#
loop_
_entity.id
_entity.type
_entity.pdbx_description
1 polymer ?
#
loop_
_entity_poly.entity_id
_entity_poly.type
_entity_poly.pdbx_seq_one_letter_code
_entity_poly.pdbx_strand_id
1 'polypeptide(L)'
;DQLVRYKWWYKYGYLSPTGNCFDIDNVMRDSLDEFCRRQTDLNIFYGYLTEDKLDSLPNDEIVRSAGFDLNCSRQGVHGSAALVRLAPIPLLYYRTPAVAVELSGLSARLT
;
A
#
# COMPACT_ATOMS: atom_id res chain seq x y z
N ASP A 1 -1.67 9.52 -2.07
CA ASP A 1 -3.02 8.93 -2.12
C ASP A 1 -3.04 7.41 -2.34
N GLN A 2 -2.57 6.85 -3.47
CA GLN A 2 -2.70 5.41 -3.73
C GLN A 2 -2.03 4.50 -2.67
N LEU A 3 -0.76 4.76 -2.31
CA LEU A 3 -0.05 4.00 -1.26
C LEU A 3 -0.68 4.12 0.12
N VAL A 4 -1.28 5.28 0.43
CA VAL A 4 -2.02 5.51 1.68
C VAL A 4 -3.25 4.62 1.75
N ARG A 5 -4.01 4.51 0.65
CA ARG A 5 -5.17 3.60 0.58
C ARG A 5 -4.74 2.14 0.73
N TYR A 6 -3.58 1.77 0.19
CA TYR A 6 -3.02 0.42 0.40
C TYR A 6 -2.56 0.19 1.83
N LYS A 7 -1.94 1.17 2.48
CA LYS A 7 -1.67 1.11 3.92
C LYS A 7 -2.96 0.86 4.70
N TRP A 8 -4.03 1.58 4.40
CA TRP A 8 -5.30 1.40 5.10
C TRP A 8 -5.93 0.04 4.82
N TRP A 9 -5.83 -0.47 3.59
CA TRP A 9 -6.26 -1.84 3.28
C TRP A 9 -5.46 -2.86 4.07
N TYR A 10 -4.13 -2.72 4.10
CA TYR A 10 -3.21 -3.60 4.80
C TYR A 10 -3.41 -3.60 6.31
N LYS A 11 -3.52 -2.41 6.94
CA LYS A 11 -3.65 -2.28 8.39
C LYS A 11 -5.07 -2.45 8.92
N TYR A 12 -6.05 -1.92 8.20
CA TYR A 12 -7.42 -1.74 8.70
C TYR A 12 -8.45 -2.49 7.87
N GLY A 13 -8.05 -3.21 6.82
CA GLY A 13 -8.99 -3.83 5.89
C GLY A 13 -9.84 -2.80 5.13
N TYR A 14 -9.36 -1.56 4.99
CA TYR A 14 -10.06 -0.52 4.24
C TYR A 14 -10.34 -0.97 2.80
N LEU A 15 -11.61 -0.85 2.38
CA LEU A 15 -12.11 -1.37 1.09
C LEU A 15 -11.85 -2.88 0.89
N SER A 16 -11.57 -3.61 1.97
CA SER A 16 -11.57 -5.06 1.93
C SER A 16 -13.00 -5.59 2.01
N PRO A 17 -13.43 -6.42 1.07
CA PRO A 17 -14.70 -7.14 1.17
C PRO A 17 -14.86 -8.05 2.39
N THR A 18 -13.77 -8.50 3.00
CA THR A 18 -13.79 -9.35 4.21
C THR A 18 -13.59 -8.55 5.49
N GLY A 19 -13.45 -7.22 5.39
CA GLY A 19 -13.10 -6.35 6.51
C GLY A 19 -11.65 -6.51 7.00
N ASN A 20 -10.84 -7.39 6.39
CA ASN A 20 -9.44 -7.64 6.74
C ASN A 20 -8.58 -7.70 5.48
N CYS A 21 -7.28 -7.40 5.56
CA CYS A 21 -6.36 -7.66 4.44
C CYS A 21 -6.34 -9.17 4.12
N PHE A 22 -6.43 -9.53 2.84
CA PHE A 22 -6.36 -10.92 2.37
C PHE A 22 -5.57 -11.00 1.06
N ASP A 23 -4.96 -12.16 0.81
CA ASP A 23 -4.27 -12.47 -0.44
C ASP A 23 -3.18 -11.44 -0.84
N ILE A 24 -2.50 -10.90 0.16
CA ILE A 24 -1.34 -10.03 -0.01
C ILE A 24 -0.09 -10.87 -0.22
N ASP A 25 0.63 -10.64 -1.32
CA ASP A 25 1.91 -11.30 -1.57
C ASP A 25 3.04 -10.75 -0.67
N ASN A 26 4.11 -11.52 -0.53
CA ASN A 26 5.23 -11.13 0.34
C ASN A 26 5.97 -9.88 -0.13
N VAL A 27 6.01 -9.60 -1.45
CA VAL A 27 6.70 -8.44 -2.01
C VAL A 27 5.91 -7.15 -1.73
N MET A 28 4.59 -7.22 -1.88
CA MET A 28 3.64 -6.18 -1.49
C MET A 28 3.71 -5.90 -0.01
N ARG A 29 3.71 -6.95 0.81
CA ARG A 29 3.83 -6.83 2.26
C ARG A 29 5.13 -6.11 2.63
N ASP A 30 6.28 -6.60 2.13
CA ASP A 30 7.58 -5.97 2.38
C ASP A 30 7.60 -4.49 1.96
N SER A 31 6.98 -4.17 0.82
CA SER A 31 6.95 -2.81 0.29
C SER A 31 6.02 -1.89 1.09
N LEU A 32 4.88 -2.39 1.57
CA LEU A 32 3.98 -1.63 2.44
C LEU A 32 4.52 -1.48 3.85
N ASP A 33 5.25 -2.48 4.36
CA ASP A 33 5.98 -2.39 5.63
C ASP A 33 7.06 -1.30 5.53
N GLU A 34 7.84 -1.28 4.45
CA GLU A 34 8.84 -0.24 4.21
C GLU A 34 8.19 1.15 4.04
N PHE A 35 7.06 1.26 3.35
CA PHE A 35 6.29 2.50 3.26
C PHE A 35 5.84 2.98 4.64
N CYS A 36 5.28 2.10 5.47
CA CYS A 36 4.85 2.42 6.83
C CYS A 36 6.02 2.87 7.73
N ARG A 37 7.17 2.20 7.59
CA ARG A 37 8.40 2.57 8.31
C ARG A 37 8.83 3.98 7.93
N ARG A 38 8.93 4.29 6.64
CA ARG A 38 9.28 5.64 6.17
C ARG A 38 8.25 6.68 6.58
N GLN A 39 6.96 6.35 6.60
CA GLN A 39 5.92 7.24 7.14
C GLN A 39 6.15 7.55 8.62
N THR A 40 6.66 6.59 9.39
CA THR A 40 7.01 6.82 10.80
C THR A 40 8.19 7.79 10.92
N ASP A 41 9.21 7.63 10.08
CA ASP A 41 10.35 8.55 10.02
C ASP A 41 9.91 9.97 9.62
N LEU A 42 9.03 10.10 8.63
CA LEU A 42 8.39 11.38 8.27
C LEU A 42 7.63 11.98 9.43
N ASN A 43 6.87 11.15 10.15
CA ASN A 43 6.09 11.64 11.27
C ASN A 43 6.99 12.26 12.35
N ILE A 44 8.14 11.62 12.62
CA ILE A 44 9.15 12.15 13.54
C ILE A 44 9.75 13.46 13.00
N PHE A 45 10.10 13.50 11.71
CA PHE A 45 10.67 14.70 11.06
C PHE A 45 9.75 15.93 11.16
N TYR A 46 8.44 15.74 11.00
CA TYR A 46 7.44 16.80 11.08
C TYR A 46 6.93 17.08 12.51
N GLY A 47 7.50 16.45 13.54
CA GLY A 47 7.17 16.72 14.94
C GLY A 47 5.87 16.07 15.42
N TYR A 48 5.62 14.82 15.02
CA TYR A 48 4.47 13.99 15.43
C TYR A 48 3.11 14.53 14.96
N LEU A 49 2.89 14.47 13.66
CA LEU A 49 1.59 14.68 13.05
C LEU A 49 0.61 13.54 13.38
N THR A 50 -0.67 13.87 13.35
CA THR A 50 -1.76 12.89 13.32
C THR A 50 -1.72 12.10 12.02
N GLU A 51 -2.15 10.83 12.03
CA GLU A 51 -2.12 9.96 10.85
C GLU A 51 -2.83 10.59 9.64
N ASP A 52 -3.99 11.22 9.83
CA ASP A 52 -4.71 11.93 8.75
C ASP A 52 -3.91 13.05 8.10
N LYS A 53 -3.12 13.80 8.89
CA LYS A 53 -2.30 14.91 8.38
C LYS A 53 -1.10 14.37 7.62
N LEU A 54 -0.46 13.35 8.17
CA LEU A 54 0.67 12.68 7.54
C LEU A 54 0.26 12.07 6.19
N ASP A 55 -0.91 11.44 6.13
CA ASP A 55 -1.47 10.81 4.93
C ASP A 55 -1.93 11.81 3.86
N SER A 56 -2.21 13.04 4.29
CA SER A 56 -2.62 14.15 3.41
C SER A 56 -1.46 15.02 2.95
N LEU A 57 -0.21 14.73 3.36
CA LEU A 57 0.95 15.48 2.93
C LEU A 57 1.14 15.38 1.39
N PRO A 58 1.44 16.49 0.71
CA PRO A 58 1.57 16.50 -0.73
C PRO A 58 2.92 15.88 -1.15
N ASN A 59 2.90 14.98 -2.14
CA ASN A 59 4.05 14.15 -2.53
C ASN A 59 5.32 14.97 -2.85
N ASP A 60 5.15 16.13 -3.48
CA ASP A 60 6.24 17.03 -3.86
C ASP A 60 6.95 17.62 -2.64
N GLU A 61 6.22 17.88 -1.56
CA GLU A 61 6.81 18.31 -0.30
C GLU A 61 7.63 17.18 0.31
N ILE A 62 7.04 16.00 0.48
CA ILE A 62 7.68 14.85 1.13
C ILE A 62 8.97 14.41 0.43
N VAL A 63 8.97 14.38 -0.91
CA VAL A 63 10.15 14.01 -1.72
C VAL A 63 11.28 15.03 -1.54
N ARG A 64 10.95 16.32 -1.44
CA ARG A 64 11.94 17.41 -1.35
C ARG A 64 12.47 17.64 0.06
N SER A 65 11.61 17.56 1.08
CA SER A 65 11.95 17.93 2.46
C SER A 65 12.56 16.78 3.26
N ALA A 66 12.17 15.54 2.97
CA ALA A 66 12.56 14.38 3.77
C ALA A 66 13.33 13.31 2.98
N GLY A 67 13.57 13.50 1.68
CA GLY A 67 14.21 12.50 0.83
C GLY A 67 13.40 11.20 0.74
N PHE A 68 12.08 11.29 0.89
CA PHE A 68 11.20 10.13 0.89
C PHE A 68 11.13 9.52 -0.50
N ASP A 69 11.83 8.42 -0.69
CA ASP A 69 11.68 7.63 -1.90
C ASP A 69 10.32 6.91 -1.86
N LEU A 70 9.51 7.13 -2.90
CA LEU A 70 8.22 6.46 -3.09
C LEU A 70 8.40 5.01 -3.58
N ASN A 71 9.60 4.64 -4.03
CA ASN A 71 9.94 3.28 -4.37
C ASN A 71 10.31 2.51 -3.09
N CYS A 72 9.34 1.79 -2.55
CA CYS A 72 9.51 0.95 -1.36
C CYS A 72 9.87 -0.51 -1.69
N SER A 73 10.18 -0.83 -2.96
CA SER A 73 10.54 -2.19 -3.37
C SER A 73 12.02 -2.52 -3.11
N ARG A 74 12.33 -3.78 -2.79
CA ARG A 74 13.72 -4.28 -2.66
C ARG A 74 14.47 -4.15 -4.00
N GLN A 75 15.69 -3.61 -3.97
CA GLN A 75 16.56 -3.55 -5.15
C GLN A 75 16.84 -4.96 -5.69
N GLY A 76 16.62 -5.18 -6.98
CA GLY A 76 16.81 -6.48 -7.66
C GLY A 76 15.54 -7.31 -7.83
N VAL A 77 14.40 -6.88 -7.28
CA VAL A 77 13.11 -7.53 -7.55
C VAL A 77 12.48 -6.89 -8.79
N HIS A 78 12.60 -7.54 -9.95
CA HIS A 78 11.78 -7.27 -11.14
C HIS A 78 10.33 -7.73 -10.91
N GLY A 79 9.70 -7.20 -9.87
CA GLY A 79 8.30 -7.42 -9.48
C GLY A 79 7.63 -6.13 -9.02
N SER A 80 8.33 -4.99 -9.09
CA SER A 80 7.80 -3.68 -8.69
C SER A 80 6.64 -3.18 -9.57
N ALA A 81 6.47 -3.73 -10.78
CA ALA A 81 5.26 -3.52 -11.57
C ALA A 81 4.03 -4.28 -11.04
N ALA A 82 4.22 -5.31 -10.20
CA ALA A 82 3.14 -6.08 -9.58
C ALA A 82 2.44 -5.27 -8.47
N LEU A 83 3.16 -4.37 -7.78
CA LEU A 83 2.62 -3.40 -6.82
C LEU A 83 1.45 -2.58 -7.36
N VAL A 84 1.46 -2.34 -8.68
CA VAL A 84 0.42 -1.58 -9.40
C VAL A 84 -0.59 -2.51 -10.11
N ARG A 85 -0.25 -3.78 -10.36
CA ARG A 85 -1.06 -4.71 -11.18
C ARG A 85 -1.97 -5.66 -10.40
N LEU A 86 -1.60 -6.09 -9.19
CA LEU A 86 -2.43 -6.96 -8.33
C LEU A 86 -3.42 -6.17 -7.47
N ALA A 87 -3.01 -4.95 -7.13
CA ALA A 87 -3.70 -4.08 -6.22
C ALA A 87 -4.97 -3.35 -6.75
N PRO A 88 -5.35 -3.39 -8.06
CA PRO A 88 -6.67 -2.91 -8.45
C PRO A 88 -7.78 -3.90 -8.11
N ILE A 89 -7.54 -5.21 -7.96
CA ILE A 89 -8.65 -6.17 -7.84
C ILE A 89 -9.44 -5.98 -6.54
N PRO A 90 -8.82 -5.96 -5.34
CA PRO A 90 -9.57 -5.69 -4.11
C PRO A 90 -10.20 -4.29 -4.10
N LEU A 91 -9.48 -3.27 -4.60
CA LEU A 91 -9.96 -1.88 -4.63
C LEU A 91 -11.07 -1.63 -5.66
N LEU A 92 -11.09 -2.35 -6.78
CA LEU A 92 -12.08 -2.21 -7.85
C LEU A 92 -13.35 -3.00 -7.54
N TYR A 93 -13.19 -4.20 -6.95
CA TYR A 93 -14.30 -5.11 -6.66
C TYR A 93 -14.74 -5.09 -5.20
N TYR A 94 -14.37 -4.08 -4.40
CA TYR A 94 -14.75 -3.99 -2.98
C TYR A 94 -16.26 -4.09 -2.71
N ARG A 95 -17.11 -3.66 -3.67
CA ARG A 95 -18.58 -3.76 -3.59
C ARG A 95 -19.11 -5.17 -3.84
N THR A 96 -18.28 -6.07 -4.36
CA THR A 96 -18.61 -7.46 -4.70
C THR A 96 -17.57 -8.42 -4.12
N PRO A 97 -17.68 -8.73 -2.82
CA PRO A 97 -16.73 -9.55 -2.08
C PRO A 97 -16.29 -10.86 -2.70
N ALA A 98 -17.25 -11.66 -3.17
CA ALA A 98 -16.96 -12.98 -3.73
C ALA A 98 -16.04 -12.89 -4.96
N VAL A 99 -16.30 -11.92 -5.84
CA VAL A 99 -15.54 -11.69 -7.07
C VAL A 99 -14.14 -11.17 -6.76
N ALA A 100 -14.01 -10.26 -5.78
CA ALA A 100 -12.71 -9.75 -5.36
C ALA A 100 -11.81 -10.87 -4.82
N VAL A 101 -12.35 -11.78 -3.99
CA VAL A 101 -11.59 -12.93 -3.45
C VAL A 101 -11.16 -13.90 -4.55
N GLU A 102 -12.06 -14.25 -5.45
CA GLU A 102 -11.78 -15.17 -6.55
C GLU A 102 -10.71 -14.61 -7.51
N LEU A 103 -10.87 -13.35 -7.93
CA LEU A 103 -9.97 -12.70 -8.88
C LEU A 103 -8.59 -12.44 -8.27
N SER A 104 -8.51 -12.06 -6.99
CA SER A 104 -7.21 -11.94 -6.29
C SER A 104 -6.50 -13.30 -6.31
N GLY A 105 -7.21 -14.37 -5.93
CA GLY A 105 -6.62 -15.71 -5.86
C GLY A 105 -6.20 -16.26 -7.22
N LEU A 106 -6.90 -15.89 -8.30
CA LEU A 106 -6.50 -16.21 -9.68
C LEU A 106 -5.26 -15.43 -10.11
N SER A 107 -5.18 -14.15 -9.76
CA SER A 107 -4.04 -13.31 -10.10
C SER A 107 -2.76 -13.74 -9.39
N ALA A 108 -2.85 -14.18 -8.13
CA ALA A 108 -1.71 -14.69 -7.36
C ALA A 108 -1.10 -15.97 -7.96
N ARG A 109 -1.88 -16.76 -8.72
CA ARG A 109 -1.43 -18.02 -9.34
C ARG A 109 -0.74 -17.84 -10.70
N LEU A 110 -0.83 -16.66 -11.31
CA LEU A 110 -0.36 -16.40 -12.68
C LEU A 110 1.03 -15.75 -12.75
N THR A 111 1.70 -15.54 -11.61
CA THR A 111 3.00 -14.87 -11.48
C THR A 111 3.95 -15.68 -10.60
#